data_AF-A0A485D6X1-F1
#
_entry.id   AF-A0A485D6X1-F1
#
_cell.length_a   1.000
_cell.length_b   1.000
_cell.length_c   1.000
_cell.angle_alpha   90.00
_cell.angle_beta   90.00
_cell.angle_gamma   90.00
#
_symmetry.space_group_name_H-M   'P 1'
#
loop_
_entity.id
_entity.type
_entity.pdbx_description
1 polymer ?
#
loop_
_entity_poly.entity_id
_entity_poly.type
_entity_poly.pdbx_seq_one_letter_code
_entity_poly.pdbx_strand_id
1 'polypeptide(L)' 'MPANHLIVGSPAKAIRTLSEQEIAWKKQGTREYQVLVERCKQSLHQVEPLKEAEPERKRLEFDENLRPKSSS' A
#
# COMPACT_ATOMS: atom_id res chain seq x y z
N MET A 1 -21.56 -13.21 6.57
CA MET A 1 -20.58 -13.84 5.65
C MET A 1 -19.81 -14.91 6.42
N PRO A 2 -19.47 -16.05 5.80
CA PRO A 2 -18.68 -17.10 6.45
C PRO A 2 -17.24 -16.63 6.74
N ALA A 3 -16.68 -17.10 7.85
CA ALA A 3 -15.28 -16.83 8.19
C ALA A 3 -14.33 -17.47 7.16
N ASN A 4 -13.14 -16.87 6.98
CA ASN A 4 -12.07 -17.38 6.12
C ASN A 4 -12.49 -17.70 4.67
N HIS A 5 -13.42 -16.93 4.12
CA HIS A 5 -13.83 -17.02 2.71
C HIS A 5 -13.46 -15.75 1.96
N LEU A 6 -13.10 -15.93 0.69
CA LEU A 6 -13.00 -14.82 -0.26
C LEU A 6 -14.42 -14.36 -0.63
N ILE A 7 -14.75 -13.12 -0.28
CA ILE A 7 -16.02 -12.47 -0.61
C ILE A 7 -15.77 -11.41 -1.68
N VAL A 8 -16.45 -11.51 -2.83
CA VAL A 8 -16.25 -10.59 -3.97
C VAL A 8 -17.60 -10.27 -4.64
N GLY A 9 -17.67 -9.11 -5.28
CA GLY A 9 -18.77 -8.69 -6.15
C GLY A 9 -19.81 -7.79 -5.49
N SER A 10 -20.75 -7.31 -6.31
CA SER A 10 -21.94 -6.58 -5.90
C SER A 10 -23.14 -7.10 -6.71
N PRO A 11 -24.09 -7.85 -6.11
CA PRO A 11 -24.13 -8.23 -4.69
C PRO A 11 -23.00 -9.20 -4.31
N ALA A 12 -22.52 -9.08 -3.08
CA ALA A 12 -21.37 -9.84 -2.58
C ALA A 12 -21.66 -11.34 -2.46
N LYS A 13 -20.74 -12.18 -2.93
CA LYS A 13 -20.82 -13.64 -2.87
C LYS A 13 -19.56 -14.24 -2.24
N ALA A 14 -19.73 -15.31 -1.48
CA ALA A 14 -18.62 -16.14 -1.02
C ALA A 14 -18.23 -17.12 -2.14
N ILE A 15 -17.01 -16.99 -2.68
CA ILE A 15 -16.62 -17.73 -3.88
C ILE A 15 -15.67 -18.91 -3.61
N ARG A 16 -14.93 -18.89 -2.49
CA ARG A 16 -14.07 -20.01 -2.02
C ARG A 16 -13.55 -19.77 -0.60
N THR A 17 -13.01 -20.82 0.02
CA THR A 17 -12.18 -20.71 1.23
C THR A 17 -10.83 -20.07 0.91
N LEU A 18 -10.27 -19.32 1.86
CA LEU A 18 -8.92 -18.79 1.78
C LEU A 18 -7.91 -19.89 2.14
N SER A 19 -6.76 -19.89 1.46
CA SER A 19 -5.62 -20.72 1.86
C SER A 19 -4.95 -20.16 3.11
N GLU A 20 -4.18 -21.00 3.82
CA GLU A 20 -3.39 -20.54 4.96
C GLU A 20 -2.41 -19.43 4.57
N GLN A 21 -1.81 -19.52 3.38
CA GLN A 21 -0.92 -18.50 2.84
C GLN A 21 -1.63 -17.16 2.64
N GLU A 22 -2.85 -17.15 2.09
CA GLU A 22 -3.63 -15.92 1.91
C GLU A 22 -4.00 -15.26 3.25
N ILE A 23 -4.37 -16.08 4.24
CA ILE A 23 -4.65 -15.61 5.60
C ILE A 23 -3.38 -15.02 6.24
N ALA A 24 -2.25 -15.70 6.10
CA ALA A 24 -0.95 -15.22 6.59
C ALA A 24 -0.56 -13.89 5.94
N TRP A 25 -0.68 -13.78 4.62
CA TRP A 25 -0.43 -12.52 3.89
C TRP A 25 -1.36 -11.41 4.34
N LYS A 26 -2.65 -11.69 4.56
CA LYS A 26 -3.59 -10.68 5.06
C LYS A 26 -3.18 -10.17 6.45
N LYS A 27 -2.76 -11.08 7.34
CA LYS A 27 -2.23 -10.72 8.67
C LYS A 27 -0.96 -9.87 8.56
N GLN A 28 0.01 -10.29 7.74
CA GLN A 28 1.26 -9.56 7.54
C GLN A 28 1.00 -8.16 6.97
N GLY A 29 0.22 -8.06 5.89
CA GLY A 29 -0.10 -6.77 5.29
C GLY A 29 -0.81 -5.83 6.27
N THR A 30 -1.67 -6.36 7.15
CA THR A 30 -2.29 -5.57 8.23
C THR A 30 -1.26 -5.10 9.26
N ARG A 31 -0.28 -5.96 9.62
CA ARG A 31 0.82 -5.60 10.53
C ARG A 31 1.69 -4.48 9.93
N GLU A 32 1.94 -4.46 8.64
CA GLU A 32 2.71 -3.38 7.99
C GLU A 32 2.07 -2.01 8.23
N TYR A 33 0.74 -1.88 8.13
CA TYR A 33 0.06 -0.62 8.46
C TYR A 33 0.26 -0.19 9.92
N GLN A 34 0.30 -1.14 10.85
CA GLN A 34 0.58 -0.85 12.25
C GLN A 34 2.01 -0.38 12.46
N VAL A 35 2.98 -1.02 11.79
CA VAL A 35 4.40 -0.63 11.82
C VAL A 35 4.58 0.78 11.26
N LEU A 36 3.86 1.15 10.19
CA LEU A 36 3.89 2.52 9.65
C LEU A 36 3.43 3.55 10.69
N VAL A 37 2.39 3.22 11.48
CA VAL A 37 1.90 4.09 12.56
C VAL A 37 2.92 4.18 13.69
N GLU A 38 3.51 3.05 14.12
CA GLU A 38 4.57 3.03 15.13
C GLU A 38 5.76 3.91 14.71
N ARG A 39 6.23 3.75 13.46
CA ARG A 39 7.31 4.56 12.89
C ARG A 39 6.96 6.05 12.87
N CYS A 40 5.76 6.40 12.41
CA CYS A 40 5.29 7.79 12.39
C CYS A 40 5.31 8.39 13.81
N LYS A 41 4.78 7.69 14.81
CA LYS A 41 4.78 8.18 16.19
C LYS A 41 6.19 8.41 16.74
N GLN A 42 7.16 7.61 16.34
CA GLN A 42 8.55 7.71 16.82
C GLN A 42 9.33 8.82 16.12
N SER A 43 9.06 9.09 14.84
CA SER A 43 9.89 10.00 14.03
C SER A 43 9.23 11.33 13.70
N LEU A 44 7.90 11.44 13.80
CA LEU A 44 7.17 12.65 13.45
C LEU A 44 7.46 13.75 14.47
N HIS A 45 7.98 14.86 13.99
CA HIS A 45 8.22 16.06 14.77
C HIS A 45 7.87 17.29 13.94
N GLN A 46 7.54 18.38 14.63
CA GLN A 46 7.29 19.66 13.98
C GLN A 46 8.60 20.21 13.41
N VAL A 47 8.52 20.74 12.19
CA VAL A 47 9.63 21.41 11.50
C VAL A 47 9.13 22.69 10.86
N GLU A 48 10.03 23.66 10.67
CA GLU A 48 9.73 24.83 9.88
C GLU A 48 9.66 24.47 8.39
N PRO A 49 8.73 25.06 7.61
CA PRO A 49 8.63 24.78 6.18
C PRO A 49 9.84 25.33 5.43
N LEU A 50 10.32 24.56 4.44
CA LEU A 50 11.34 25.04 3.51
C LEU A 50 10.78 26.19 2.66
N LYS A 51 11.50 27.32 2.59
CA LYS A 51 11.12 28.52 1.82
C LYS A 51 11.51 28.44 0.34
N GLU A 52 12.48 27.60 0.03
CA GLU A 52 13.05 27.43 -1.31
C GLU A 52 13.18 25.94 -1.60
N ALA A 53 13.19 25.58 -2.89
CA ALA A 53 13.41 24.19 -3.29
C ALA A 53 14.85 23.77 -2.97
N GLU A 54 15.03 22.50 -2.61
CA GLU A 54 16.36 21.92 -2.41
C GLU A 54 17.18 22.05 -3.71
N PRO A 55 18.45 22.48 -3.63
CA PRO A 55 19.34 22.44 -4.79
C PRO A 55 19.44 21.00 -5.30
N GLU A 56 19.41 20.83 -6.62
CA GLU A 56 19.45 19.51 -7.28
C GLU A 56 18.30 18.57 -6.90
N ARG A 57 17.12 19.10 -6.52
CA ARG A 57 15.92 18.28 -6.30
C ARG A 57 15.64 17.38 -7.50
N LYS A 58 15.91 16.08 -7.33
CA LYS A 58 15.71 15.07 -8.37
C LYS A 58 14.28 15.05 -8.85
N ARG A 59 14.11 15.02 -10.18
CA ARG A 59 12.84 14.75 -10.82
C ARG A 59 12.72 13.26 -11.11
N LEU A 60 11.48 12.78 -11.19
CA LEU A 60 11.23 11.45 -11.73
C LEU A 60 11.63 11.46 -13.20
N GLU A 61 12.70 10.74 -13.52
CA GLU A 61 13.11 10.44 -14.88
C GLU A 61 12.62 9.03 -15.19
N PHE A 62 11.82 8.90 -16.24
CA PHE A 62 11.41 7.62 -16.77
C PHE A 62 12.35 7.26 -17.93
N ASP A 63 12.70 5.98 -18.04
CA ASP A 63 13.32 5.47 -19.27
C ASP A 63 12.33 5.71 -20.43
N GLU A 64 12.82 6.24 -21.55
CA GLU A 64 12.03 6.44 -22.78
C GLU A 64 11.37 5.13 -23.27
N ASN A 65 11.93 3.97 -22.89
CA ASN A 65 11.39 2.65 -23.19
C ASN A 65 10.33 2.17 -22.18
N LEU A 66 10.11 2.89 -21.07
CA LEU A 66 9.07 2.56 -20.10
C LEU A 66 7.69 2.86 -20.70
N ARG A 67 7.08 1.84 -21.30
CA ARG A 67 5.69 1.90 -21.74
C ARG A 67 4.79 1.53 -20.57
N PRO A 68 4.10 2.49 -19.91
CA PRO A 68 3.11 2.14 -18.91
C PRO A 68 2.06 1.26 -19.57
N LYS A 69 1.64 0.20 -18.87
CA LYS A 69 0.65 -0.74 -19.37
C LYS A 69 -0.62 0.05 -19.70
N SER A 70 -0.95 0.18 -20.98
CA SER A 70 -2.18 0.82 -21.42
C SER A 70 -3.35 0.09 -20.75
N SER A 71 -4.21 0.86 -20.07
CA SER A 71 -5.48 0.33 -19.61
C SER A 71 -6.31 0.06 -20.86
N SER A 72 -6.59 -1.21 -21.13
CA SER A 72 -7.57 -1.62 -22.15
C SER A 72 -8.98 -1.37 -21.66
#